data_AF-A0A7C1KT36-F1
#
_entry.id   AF-A0A7C1KT36-F1
#
_cell.length_a   1.000
_cell.length_b   1.000
_cell.length_c   1.000
_cell.angle_alpha   90.00
_cell.angle_beta   90.00
_cell.angle_gamma   90.00
#
_symmetry.space_group_name_H-M   'P 1'
#
loop_
_entity.id
_entity.type
_entity.pdbx_description
1 polymer ?
#
loop_
_entity_poly.entity_id
_entity_poly.type
_entity_poly.pdbx_seq_one_letter_code
_entity_poly.pdbx_strand_id
1 'polypeptide(L)'
;MHTIPLKRKISRIEIVQEEMTKLLPKKIIKVLEILAPTRNIIIKGGFAKTILGQILKNEKKIEKNRALDNAWEKPLDIDLIITFIGTKKKNLPFLNEKVIELKEKLQRTGFELSGRDIELVKGASDNRETIRKILETREMTINEVILVPEQKRWFLYHTDEAHRDTINSVAMLTVNNPPTVRYDYGRLITSPYGTIRLIRFFIEEKVESIYLPRWWIERNNKEAKKMSRPKLSSYGLILAERYAEFPKLQTKLIKILNEFELTNASDFNEYKKEQEILFQKYSGKKFELAKETSFKQLQTALLKKQERQTDRRRERKKLRTVCSHFVESFTCTRCHKECKIKYCAKCNKIEIVPKETKTAAHLYYVFCNETFIKADRYWDKQGFYPEFPDKAG
;
A
#
# COMPACT_ATOMS: atom_id res chain seq x y z
N MET A 1 16.22 10.61 13.29
CA MET A 1 16.81 9.32 12.87
C MET A 1 16.61 9.14 11.38
N HIS A 2 17.69 9.00 10.61
CA HIS A 2 17.60 8.46 9.25
C HIS A 2 17.63 6.94 9.36
N THR A 3 16.49 6.30 9.13
CA THR A 3 16.48 4.86 8.86
C THR A 3 17.23 4.66 7.55
N ILE A 4 18.41 4.03 7.62
CA ILE A 4 19.06 3.49 6.43
C ILE A 4 18.05 2.49 5.85
N PRO A 5 17.53 2.69 4.63
CA PRO A 5 16.62 1.72 4.05
C PRO A 5 17.39 0.41 3.87
N LEU A 6 16.96 -0.64 4.58
CA LEU A 6 17.50 -1.98 4.41
C LEU A 6 17.40 -2.34 2.92
N LYS A 7 18.54 -2.36 2.25
CA LYS A 7 18.63 -2.59 0.80
C LYS A 7 18.26 -4.05 0.57
N ARG A 8 17.06 -4.29 0.04
CA ARG A 8 16.55 -5.65 -0.17
C ARG A 8 17.47 -6.39 -1.12
N LYS A 9 17.79 -7.65 -0.78
CA LYS A 9 18.46 -8.56 -1.70
C LYS A 9 17.46 -8.98 -2.76
N ILE A 10 17.86 -8.78 -4.03
CA ILE A 10 17.05 -9.10 -5.20
C ILE A 10 17.73 -10.27 -5.90
N SER A 11 16.94 -11.32 -6.10
CA SER A 11 17.32 -12.54 -6.79
C SER A 11 16.66 -12.58 -8.18
N ARG A 12 17.26 -13.32 -9.12
CA ARG A 12 16.84 -13.44 -10.52
C ARG A 12 16.82 -14.91 -10.91
N ILE A 13 15.73 -15.35 -11.53
CA ILE A 13 15.58 -16.68 -12.12
C ILE A 13 15.30 -16.51 -13.62
N GLU A 14 15.99 -17.25 -14.48
CA GLU A 14 15.62 -17.37 -15.89
C GLU A 14 14.51 -18.40 -16.04
N ILE A 15 13.45 -18.08 -16.78
CA ILE A 15 12.41 -19.06 -17.09
C ILE A 15 12.69 -19.61 -18.48
N VAL A 16 13.08 -20.88 -18.56
CA VAL A 16 13.37 -21.54 -19.84
C VAL A 16 12.06 -21.75 -20.60
N GLN A 17 12.09 -21.59 -21.93
CA GLN A 17 10.87 -21.67 -22.75
C GLN A 17 10.17 -23.05 -22.65
N GLU A 18 10.94 -24.13 -22.49
CA GLU A 18 10.39 -25.46 -22.22
C GLU A 18 9.67 -25.53 -20.86
N GLU A 19 10.22 -24.89 -19.82
CA GLU A 19 9.57 -24.81 -18.51
C GLU A 19 8.32 -23.94 -18.57
N MET A 20 8.31 -22.84 -19.33
CA MET A 20 7.10 -22.04 -19.57
C MET A 20 5.94 -22.90 -20.08
N THR A 21 6.18 -23.90 -20.94
CA THR A 21 5.11 -24.78 -21.44
C THR A 21 4.56 -25.75 -20.40
N LYS A 22 5.35 -26.10 -19.38
CA LYS A 22 4.94 -26.92 -18.23
C LYS A 22 4.24 -26.07 -17.14
N LEU A 23 4.63 -24.80 -17.03
CA LEU A 23 4.16 -23.87 -16.01
C LEU A 23 2.92 -23.07 -16.41
N LEU A 24 2.65 -22.85 -17.70
CA LEU A 24 1.67 -21.85 -18.16
C LEU A 24 0.67 -22.40 -19.20
N PRO A 25 -0.61 -21.99 -19.14
CA PRO A 25 -1.58 -22.27 -20.21
C PRO A 25 -1.13 -21.70 -21.56
N LYS A 26 -1.33 -22.44 -22.66
CA LYS A 26 -0.93 -22.03 -24.04
C LYS A 26 -1.37 -20.61 -24.43
N LYS A 27 -2.55 -20.15 -23.96
CA LYS A 27 -3.06 -18.78 -24.19
C LYS A 27 -2.16 -17.71 -23.55
N ILE A 28 -1.67 -17.97 -22.34
CA ILE A 28 -0.77 -17.10 -21.59
C ILE A 28 0.62 -17.06 -22.25
N ILE A 29 1.11 -18.20 -22.75
CA ILE A 29 2.38 -18.27 -23.47
C ILE A 29 2.36 -17.36 -24.70
N LYS A 30 1.28 -17.39 -25.50
CA LYS A 30 1.11 -16.48 -26.64
C LYS A 30 1.12 -15.00 -26.23
N VAL A 31 0.52 -14.66 -25.08
CA VAL A 31 0.61 -13.30 -24.51
C VAL A 31 2.06 -12.94 -24.17
N LEU A 32 2.79 -13.83 -23.50
CA LEU A 32 4.20 -13.63 -23.16
C LEU A 32 5.11 -13.51 -24.39
N GLU A 33 4.85 -14.27 -25.46
CA GLU A 33 5.57 -14.19 -26.74
C GLU A 33 5.33 -12.85 -27.45
N ILE A 34 4.11 -12.33 -27.43
CA ILE A 34 3.77 -11.00 -27.96
C ILE A 34 4.46 -9.87 -27.17
N LEU A 35 4.58 -10.03 -25.85
CA LEU A 35 5.16 -9.01 -24.98
C LEU A 35 6.70 -9.06 -24.91
N ALA A 36 7.33 -10.24 -25.10
CA ALA A 36 8.78 -10.45 -24.97
C ALA A 36 9.69 -9.54 -25.82
N PRO A 37 9.32 -9.12 -27.05
CA PRO A 37 10.10 -8.14 -27.81
C PRO A 37 10.11 -6.73 -27.17
N THR A 38 9.12 -6.42 -26.32
CA THR A 38 8.89 -5.07 -25.81
C THR A 38 9.63 -4.83 -24.49
N ARG A 39 10.92 -4.48 -24.59
CA ARG A 39 11.86 -4.22 -23.46
C ARG A 39 11.38 -3.27 -22.33
N ASN A 40 10.28 -2.53 -22.53
CA ASN A 40 9.73 -1.58 -21.55
C ASN A 40 8.46 -2.11 -20.86
N ILE A 41 8.08 -3.37 -21.07
CA ILE A 41 6.93 -4.00 -20.41
C ILE A 41 7.44 -4.93 -19.33
N ILE A 42 6.85 -4.85 -18.15
CA ILE A 42 7.13 -5.72 -17.01
C ILE A 42 5.77 -6.24 -16.53
N ILE A 43 5.65 -7.52 -16.21
CA ILE A 43 4.43 -8.09 -15.63
C ILE A 43 4.60 -8.14 -14.11
N LYS A 44 3.58 -7.76 -13.34
CA LYS A 44 3.65 -7.62 -11.88
C LYS A 44 2.57 -8.43 -11.16
N GLY A 45 2.66 -8.46 -9.82
CA GLY A 45 1.53 -8.80 -8.96
C GLY A 45 1.19 -10.28 -8.98
N GLY A 46 -0.12 -10.59 -9.04
CA GLY A 46 -0.64 -11.95 -8.86
C GLY A 46 0.01 -12.96 -9.79
N PHE A 47 0.08 -12.67 -11.10
CA PHE A 47 0.66 -13.54 -12.10
C PHE A 47 2.13 -13.92 -11.81
N ALA A 48 2.97 -12.93 -11.49
CA ALA A 48 4.39 -13.16 -11.22
C ALA A 48 4.61 -13.94 -9.90
N LYS A 49 3.80 -13.69 -8.86
CA LYS A 49 3.78 -14.49 -7.62
C LYS A 49 3.38 -15.94 -7.89
N THR A 50 2.35 -16.13 -8.68
CA THR A 50 1.79 -17.44 -9.04
C THR A 50 2.84 -18.31 -9.75
N ILE A 51 3.66 -17.72 -10.64
CA ILE A 51 4.83 -18.38 -11.25
C ILE A 51 5.93 -18.72 -10.24
N LEU A 52 6.31 -17.76 -9.37
CA LEU A 52 7.32 -18.01 -8.33
C LEU A 52 6.95 -19.24 -7.49
N GLY A 53 5.68 -19.33 -7.06
CA GLY A 53 5.22 -20.46 -6.26
C GLY A 53 5.27 -21.82 -6.96
N GLN A 54 5.09 -21.89 -8.30
CA GLN A 54 5.26 -23.17 -9.01
C GLN A 54 6.72 -23.58 -9.16
N ILE A 55 7.63 -22.62 -9.37
CA ILE A 55 9.07 -22.91 -9.36
C ILE A 55 9.44 -23.52 -8.00
N LEU A 56 9.00 -22.89 -6.91
CA LEU A 56 9.23 -23.37 -5.54
C LEU A 56 8.55 -24.72 -5.23
N LYS A 57 7.37 -25.00 -5.81
CA LYS A 57 6.69 -26.30 -5.72
C LYS A 57 7.47 -27.40 -6.47
N ASN A 58 7.96 -27.12 -7.68
CA ASN A 58 8.79 -28.04 -8.46
C ASN A 58 10.14 -28.31 -7.79
N GLU A 59 10.72 -27.30 -7.13
CA GLU A 59 11.91 -27.42 -6.27
C GLU A 59 11.64 -28.15 -4.94
N LYS A 60 10.41 -28.63 -4.69
CA LYS A 60 9.96 -29.29 -3.45
C LYS A 60 10.13 -28.43 -2.18
N LYS A 61 10.20 -27.10 -2.31
CA LYS A 61 10.22 -26.16 -1.17
C LYS A 61 8.83 -25.87 -0.61
N ILE A 62 7.77 -26.32 -1.30
CA ILE A 62 6.38 -26.18 -0.92
C ILE A 62 5.70 -27.53 -1.12
N GLU A 63 5.29 -28.20 -0.04
CA GLU A 63 4.67 -29.53 -0.11
C GLU A 63 3.19 -29.46 -0.50
N LYS A 64 2.43 -28.57 0.14
CA LYS A 64 1.05 -28.22 -0.19
C LYS A 64 0.84 -26.74 0.07
N ASN A 65 0.25 -26.02 -0.88
CA ASN A 65 -0.14 -24.62 -0.70
C ASN A 65 -1.46 -24.42 -1.44
N ARG A 66 -2.56 -24.47 -0.70
CA ARG A 66 -3.92 -24.38 -1.30
C ARG A 66 -4.11 -23.04 -2.02
N ALA A 67 -3.47 -21.99 -1.51
CA ALA A 67 -3.51 -20.66 -2.10
C ALA A 67 -2.75 -20.55 -3.43
N LEU A 68 -1.73 -21.39 -3.65
CA LEU A 68 -1.09 -21.53 -4.95
C LEU A 68 -2.02 -22.29 -5.90
N ASP A 69 -2.49 -23.47 -5.49
CA ASP A 69 -3.27 -24.37 -6.33
C ASP A 69 -4.57 -23.69 -6.82
N ASN A 70 -5.33 -23.05 -5.92
CA ASN A 70 -6.52 -22.25 -6.23
C ASN A 70 -6.23 -21.04 -7.16
N ALA A 71 -5.00 -20.51 -7.17
CA ALA A 71 -4.63 -19.37 -8.00
C ALA A 71 -4.34 -19.74 -9.47
N TRP A 72 -4.13 -21.03 -9.77
CA TRP A 72 -3.90 -21.51 -11.14
C TRP A 72 -5.16 -21.94 -11.88
N GLU A 73 -6.23 -22.30 -11.16
CA GLU A 73 -7.49 -22.76 -11.76
C GLU A 73 -8.32 -21.65 -12.41
N LYS A 74 -8.02 -20.37 -12.15
CA LYS A 74 -8.74 -19.21 -12.70
C LYS A 74 -7.90 -18.44 -13.72
N PRO A 75 -8.52 -17.82 -14.73
CA PRO A 75 -7.81 -16.96 -15.67
C PRO A 75 -7.09 -15.85 -14.91
N LEU A 76 -5.76 -15.80 -15.07
CA LEU A 76 -4.90 -14.90 -14.31
C LEU A 76 -5.00 -13.47 -14.85
N ASP A 77 -5.37 -12.53 -13.98
CA ASP A 77 -5.25 -11.08 -14.23
C ASP A 77 -3.76 -10.74 -14.50
N ILE A 78 -3.42 -10.41 -15.75
CA ILE A 78 -2.06 -9.98 -16.13
C ILE A 78 -1.96 -8.46 -15.97
N ASP A 79 -1.52 -8.05 -14.79
CA ASP A 79 -1.13 -6.68 -14.49
C ASP A 79 0.20 -6.31 -15.20
N LEU A 80 0.19 -5.24 -16.01
CA LEU A 80 1.36 -4.70 -16.71
C LEU A 80 1.92 -3.43 -16.03
N ILE A 81 3.23 -3.24 -16.16
CA ILE A 81 3.95 -1.99 -15.94
C ILE A 81 4.60 -1.61 -17.26
N ILE A 82 4.37 -0.37 -17.72
CA ILE A 82 5.12 0.22 -18.84
C ILE A 82 6.12 1.23 -18.29
N THR A 83 7.40 1.03 -18.59
CA THR A 83 8.49 1.90 -18.19
C THR A 83 8.75 3.00 -19.23
N PHE A 84 9.02 4.22 -18.75
CA PHE A 84 9.32 5.38 -19.60
C PHE A 84 10.45 6.25 -19.03
N ILE A 85 11.22 6.89 -19.91
CA ILE A 85 12.32 7.80 -19.57
C ILE A 85 11.83 9.26 -19.70
N GLY A 86 12.38 10.18 -18.90
CA GLY A 86 12.01 11.61 -18.95
C GLY A 86 10.80 11.97 -18.07
N THR A 87 9.86 12.78 -18.59
CA THR A 87 8.69 13.26 -17.83
C THR A 87 7.39 12.62 -18.33
N LYS A 88 6.49 12.30 -17.39
CA LYS A 88 5.20 11.66 -17.71
C LYS A 88 4.36 12.49 -18.68
N LYS A 89 4.35 13.82 -18.51
CA LYS A 89 3.56 14.76 -19.33
C LYS A 89 4.01 14.77 -20.81
N LYS A 90 5.32 14.73 -21.09
CA LYS A 90 5.85 14.66 -22.47
C LYS A 90 5.60 13.30 -23.12
N ASN A 91 5.74 12.20 -22.37
CA ASN A 91 5.58 10.85 -22.90
C ASN A 91 4.11 10.39 -23.03
N LEU A 92 3.13 11.09 -22.43
CA LEU A 92 1.76 10.57 -22.33
C LEU A 92 1.08 10.27 -23.68
N PRO A 93 1.23 11.07 -24.76
CA PRO A 93 0.65 10.74 -26.07
C PRO A 93 1.16 9.39 -26.60
N PHE A 94 2.47 9.26 -26.74
CA PHE A 94 3.17 8.02 -27.13
C PHE A 94 2.81 6.82 -26.24
N LEU A 95 2.69 7.03 -24.92
CA LEU A 95 2.29 5.96 -24.00
C LEU A 95 0.82 5.54 -24.17
N ASN A 96 -0.08 6.44 -24.59
CA ASN A 96 -1.46 6.08 -24.92
C ASN A 96 -1.52 5.28 -26.23
N GLU A 97 -0.81 5.72 -27.27
CA GLU A 97 -0.71 5.00 -28.56
C GLU A 97 -0.17 3.59 -28.37
N LYS A 98 0.94 3.45 -27.63
CA LYS A 98 1.51 2.15 -27.28
C LYS A 98 0.54 1.26 -26.48
N VAL A 99 -0.31 1.83 -25.62
CA VAL A 99 -1.33 1.07 -24.89
C VAL A 99 -2.46 0.60 -25.81
N ILE A 100 -2.82 1.39 -26.83
CA ILE A 100 -3.80 0.99 -27.85
C ILE A 100 -3.23 -0.17 -28.68
N GLU A 101 -2.01 -0.02 -29.20
CA GLU A 101 -1.29 -1.05 -29.95
C GLU A 101 -1.17 -2.38 -29.16
N LEU A 102 -0.88 -2.29 -27.85
CA LEU A 102 -0.81 -3.47 -26.98
C LEU A 102 -2.17 -4.13 -26.76
N LYS A 103 -3.24 -3.34 -26.57
CA LYS A 103 -4.61 -3.87 -26.46
C LYS A 103 -5.00 -4.62 -27.74
N GLU A 104 -4.78 -4.04 -28.91
CA GLU A 104 -5.09 -4.65 -30.21
C GLU A 104 -4.30 -5.96 -30.43
N LYS A 105 -3.01 -5.98 -30.05
CA LYS A 105 -2.18 -7.19 -30.12
C LYS A 105 -2.66 -8.28 -29.17
N LEU A 106 -3.02 -7.94 -27.94
CA LEU A 106 -3.48 -8.90 -26.93
C LEU A 106 -4.91 -9.40 -27.20
N GLN A 107 -5.79 -8.58 -27.76
CA GLN A 107 -7.16 -8.96 -28.12
C GLN A 107 -7.18 -10.14 -29.10
N ARG A 108 -6.20 -10.24 -30.01
CA ARG A 108 -6.03 -11.39 -30.93
C ARG A 108 -5.74 -12.71 -30.21
N THR A 109 -5.30 -12.68 -28.96
CA THR A 109 -5.15 -13.88 -28.11
C THR A 109 -6.39 -14.19 -27.28
N GLY A 110 -7.45 -13.38 -27.38
CA GLY A 110 -8.61 -13.41 -26.50
C GLY A 110 -8.30 -12.94 -25.08
N PHE A 111 -7.24 -12.14 -24.87
CA PHE A 111 -6.93 -11.50 -23.60
C PHE A 111 -7.36 -10.04 -23.65
N GLU A 112 -8.25 -9.63 -22.76
CA GLU A 112 -8.71 -8.26 -22.62
C GLU A 112 -7.93 -7.55 -21.51
N LEU A 113 -7.30 -6.43 -21.85
CA LEU A 113 -6.49 -5.63 -20.93
C LEU A 113 -7.27 -4.37 -20.56
N SER A 114 -7.68 -4.21 -19.31
CA SER A 114 -8.39 -3.04 -18.80
C SER A 114 -7.48 -1.80 -18.70
N GLY A 115 -8.07 -0.62 -18.48
CA GLY A 115 -7.29 0.59 -18.22
C GLY A 115 -6.58 0.61 -16.86
N ARG A 116 -7.01 -0.25 -15.91
CA ARG A 116 -6.52 -0.31 -14.53
C ARG A 116 -5.33 -1.27 -14.38
N ASP A 117 -5.21 -2.22 -15.29
CA ASP A 117 -4.19 -3.27 -15.29
C ASP A 117 -2.82 -2.72 -15.72
N ILE A 118 -2.75 -1.48 -16.20
CA ILE A 118 -1.54 -0.84 -16.73
C ILE A 118 -1.03 0.27 -15.80
N GLU A 119 0.08 0.01 -15.14
CA GLU A 119 0.84 0.97 -14.33
C GLU A 119 1.91 1.68 -15.18
N LEU A 120 2.09 3.00 -14.99
CA LEU A 120 3.18 3.76 -15.63
C LEU A 120 4.28 4.09 -14.63
N VAL A 121 5.47 3.54 -14.82
CA VAL A 121 6.64 3.76 -13.96
C VAL A 121 7.72 4.54 -14.70
N LYS A 122 8.23 5.62 -14.08
CA LYS A 122 9.42 6.31 -14.60
C LYS A 122 10.65 5.45 -14.33
N GLY A 123 11.28 4.96 -15.39
CA GLY A 123 12.56 4.25 -15.35
C GLY A 123 13.76 5.17 -15.11
N ALA A 124 14.86 4.55 -14.70
CA ALA A 124 16.20 5.12 -14.67
C ALA A 124 16.98 4.75 -15.95
N SER A 125 18.18 5.30 -16.11
CA SER A 125 19.13 4.86 -17.14
C SER A 125 19.62 3.43 -16.91
N ASP A 126 19.76 3.03 -15.65
CA ASP A 126 19.98 1.64 -15.26
C ASP A 126 18.63 0.90 -15.08
N ASN A 127 18.48 -0.23 -15.77
CA ASN A 127 17.31 -1.09 -15.63
C ASN A 127 17.24 -1.74 -14.23
N ARG A 128 18.38 -2.04 -13.60
CA ARG A 128 18.42 -2.65 -12.25
C ARG A 128 17.82 -1.72 -11.20
N GLU A 129 18.12 -0.42 -11.28
CA GLU A 129 17.50 0.59 -10.40
C GLU A 129 15.99 0.72 -10.64
N THR A 130 15.55 0.54 -11.90
CA THR A 130 14.12 0.51 -12.25
C THR A 130 13.41 -0.72 -11.65
N ILE A 131 14.00 -1.91 -11.80
CA ILE A 131 13.54 -3.18 -11.22
C ILE A 131 13.46 -3.08 -9.70
N ARG A 132 14.55 -2.64 -9.06
CA ARG A 132 14.66 -2.46 -7.60
C ARG A 132 13.55 -1.56 -7.06
N LYS A 133 13.36 -0.40 -7.67
CA LYS A 133 12.31 0.54 -7.31
C LYS A 133 10.90 -0.05 -7.54
N ILE A 134 10.69 -0.81 -8.61
CA ILE A 134 9.43 -1.48 -8.89
C ILE A 134 9.10 -2.51 -7.80
N LEU A 135 10.09 -3.27 -7.32
CA LEU A 135 9.93 -4.27 -6.26
C LEU A 135 9.71 -3.61 -4.90
N GLU A 136 10.62 -2.75 -4.44
CA GLU A 136 10.57 -2.11 -3.11
C GLU A 136 9.34 -1.21 -2.86
N THR A 137 8.60 -0.83 -3.91
CA THR A 137 7.39 0.01 -3.81
C THR A 137 6.08 -0.76 -3.85
N ARG A 138 6.11 -2.10 -3.88
CA ARG A 138 4.88 -2.91 -3.79
C ARG A 138 4.22 -2.74 -2.42
N GLU A 139 2.96 -3.17 -2.31
CA GLU A 139 2.15 -2.99 -1.11
C GLU A 139 2.38 -4.08 -0.06
N MET A 140 2.71 -5.28 -0.53
CA MET A 140 2.92 -6.48 0.27
C MET A 140 4.16 -7.22 -0.23
N THR A 141 4.90 -7.80 0.71
CA THR A 141 6.17 -8.49 0.49
C THR A 141 6.03 -9.65 -0.50
N ILE A 142 4.99 -10.48 -0.36
CA ILE A 142 4.68 -11.59 -1.27
C ILE A 142 4.36 -11.15 -2.73
N ASN A 143 4.14 -9.84 -2.97
CA ASN A 143 3.97 -9.27 -4.31
C ASN A 143 5.22 -8.51 -4.80
N GLU A 144 6.34 -8.56 -4.07
CA GLU A 144 7.65 -8.06 -4.51
C GLU A 144 8.31 -9.07 -5.46
N VAL A 145 7.61 -9.32 -6.56
CA VAL A 145 7.98 -10.25 -7.62
C VAL A 145 7.43 -9.72 -8.95
N ILE A 146 8.27 -9.73 -9.98
CA ILE A 146 7.96 -9.25 -11.33
C ILE A 146 8.61 -10.13 -12.39
N LEU A 147 8.02 -10.08 -13.58
CA LEU A 147 8.51 -10.71 -14.80
C LEU A 147 9.03 -9.63 -15.75
N VAL A 148 10.28 -9.75 -16.18
CA VAL A 148 10.96 -8.79 -17.05
C VAL A 148 11.43 -9.51 -18.32
N PRO A 149 11.10 -9.01 -19.52
CA PRO A 149 11.62 -9.53 -20.76
C PRO A 149 12.99 -8.91 -21.06
N GLU A 150 14.04 -9.72 -21.07
CA GLU A 150 15.40 -9.30 -21.44
C GLU A 150 15.90 -10.19 -22.58
N GLN A 151 16.49 -9.61 -23.63
CA GLN A 151 17.05 -10.37 -24.76
C GLN A 151 16.08 -11.39 -25.40
N LYS A 152 14.76 -11.08 -25.43
CA LYS A 152 13.65 -11.96 -25.85
C LYS A 152 13.35 -13.15 -24.93
N ARG A 153 13.98 -13.26 -23.75
CA ARG A 153 13.71 -14.27 -22.72
C ARG A 153 13.04 -13.65 -21.49
N TRP A 154 12.37 -14.46 -20.68
CA TRP A 154 11.68 -14.01 -19.47
C TRP A 154 12.51 -14.29 -18.23
N PHE A 155 12.67 -13.25 -17.40
CA PHE A 155 13.36 -13.34 -16.12
C PHE A 155 12.43 -12.94 -14.99
N LEU A 156 12.35 -13.80 -13.99
CA LEU A 156 11.61 -13.56 -12.76
C LEU A 156 12.55 -12.88 -11.76
N TYR A 157 12.23 -11.65 -11.38
CA TYR A 157 12.93 -10.91 -10.33
C TYR A 157 12.07 -10.88 -9.09
N HIS A 158 12.64 -11.21 -7.94
CA HIS A 158 11.95 -11.18 -6.65
C HIS A 158 12.90 -10.76 -5.52
N THR A 159 12.34 -10.31 -4.40
CA THR A 159 13.10 -10.10 -3.17
C THR A 159 13.24 -11.41 -2.39
N ASP A 160 14.23 -11.48 -1.49
CA ASP A 160 14.38 -12.62 -0.60
C ASP A 160 13.20 -12.71 0.40
N GLU A 161 12.59 -11.58 0.79
CA GLU A 161 11.35 -11.57 1.57
C GLU A 161 10.17 -12.15 0.78
N ALA A 162 10.01 -11.81 -0.51
CA ALA A 162 8.95 -12.38 -1.34
C ALA A 162 9.07 -13.91 -1.48
N HIS A 163 10.31 -14.41 -1.61
CA HIS A 163 10.62 -15.84 -1.67
C HIS A 163 10.20 -16.56 -0.37
N ARG A 164 10.69 -16.07 0.77
CA ARG A 164 10.32 -16.59 2.10
C ARG A 164 8.80 -16.56 2.32
N ASP A 165 8.16 -15.44 2.00
CA ASP A 165 6.74 -15.23 2.27
C ASP A 165 5.84 -16.04 1.31
N THR A 166 6.35 -16.40 0.13
CA THR A 166 5.69 -17.35 -0.80
C THR A 166 5.78 -18.78 -0.29
N ILE A 167 6.93 -19.21 0.25
CA ILE A 167 7.09 -20.53 0.89
C ILE A 167 6.15 -20.65 2.09
N ASN A 168 6.20 -19.67 2.99
CA ASN A 168 5.42 -19.66 4.24
C ASN A 168 3.94 -19.28 4.04
N SER A 169 3.49 -19.05 2.80
CA SER A 169 2.14 -18.64 2.45
C SER A 169 1.60 -17.50 3.35
N VAL A 170 2.39 -16.43 3.52
CA VAL A 170 2.08 -15.31 4.42
C VAL A 170 2.05 -13.97 3.68
N ALA A 171 1.07 -13.12 3.96
CA ALA A 171 1.09 -11.72 3.50
C ALA A 171 1.57 -10.78 4.62
N MET A 172 2.61 -10.00 4.33
CA MET A 172 3.07 -8.88 5.16
C MET A 172 3.00 -7.58 4.34
N LEU A 173 2.74 -6.43 4.98
CA LEU A 173 2.79 -5.13 4.30
C LEU A 173 4.23 -4.63 4.16
N THR A 174 4.55 -4.09 2.98
CA THR A 174 5.87 -3.52 2.70
C THR A 174 6.04 -2.18 3.39
N VAL A 175 7.08 -2.07 4.23
CA VAL A 175 7.37 -0.90 5.06
C VAL A 175 7.62 0.40 4.26
N ASN A 176 8.09 0.26 3.03
CA ASN A 176 8.47 1.37 2.14
C ASN A 176 7.29 1.98 1.37
N ASN A 177 6.04 1.61 1.69
CA ASN A 177 4.83 2.06 1.00
C ASN A 177 3.92 2.88 1.93
N PRO A 178 4.06 4.23 2.00
CA PRO A 178 3.31 5.07 2.95
C PRO A 178 1.77 5.01 2.86
N PRO A 179 1.15 4.72 1.69
CA PRO A 179 -0.27 4.35 1.62
C PRO A 179 -0.69 3.14 2.46
N THR A 180 0.19 2.16 2.71
CA THR A 180 -0.14 0.93 3.45
C THR A 180 0.32 0.95 4.90
N VAL A 181 1.38 1.69 5.24
CA VAL A 181 1.90 1.83 6.62
C VAL A 181 2.28 3.26 6.97
N ARG A 182 2.15 3.62 8.25
CA ARG A 182 2.69 4.85 8.83
C ARG A 182 3.61 4.53 10.01
N TYR A 183 4.71 5.25 10.13
CA TYR A 183 5.52 5.26 11.35
C TYR A 183 4.88 6.20 12.39
N ASP A 184 4.74 5.74 13.62
CA ASP A 184 4.14 6.48 14.74
C ASP A 184 4.83 6.06 16.05
N TYR A 185 5.52 6.98 16.72
CA TYR A 185 6.29 6.71 17.96
C TYR A 185 7.18 5.44 17.89
N GLY A 186 7.96 5.29 16.82
CA GLY A 186 8.83 4.14 16.58
C GLY A 186 8.13 2.85 16.12
N ARG A 187 6.79 2.85 15.99
CA ARG A 187 6.00 1.67 15.61
C ARG A 187 5.48 1.75 14.18
N LEU A 188 5.37 0.58 13.52
CA LEU A 188 4.84 0.41 12.18
C LEU A 188 3.32 0.15 12.22
N ILE A 189 2.52 1.17 11.99
CA ILE A 189 1.06 1.09 12.01
C ILE A 189 0.53 0.87 10.60
N THR A 190 -0.23 -0.20 10.38
CA THR A 190 -0.91 -0.39 9.08
C THR A 190 -2.01 0.68 8.91
N SER A 191 -2.17 1.17 7.68
CA SER A 191 -3.28 2.05 7.33
C SER A 191 -4.57 1.24 7.17
N PRO A 192 -5.77 1.85 7.27
CA PRO A 192 -7.02 1.15 6.99
C PRO A 192 -7.08 0.54 5.58
N TYR A 193 -6.36 1.13 4.62
CA TYR A 193 -6.20 0.56 3.28
C TYR A 193 -5.31 -0.70 3.32
N GLY A 194 -4.12 -0.63 3.92
CA GLY A 194 -3.21 -1.77 4.05
C GLY A 194 -3.83 -2.95 4.81
N THR A 195 -4.55 -2.67 5.90
CA THR A 195 -5.33 -3.66 6.67
C THR A 195 -6.32 -4.41 5.80
N ILE A 196 -7.19 -3.68 5.09
CA ILE A 196 -8.21 -4.31 4.25
C ILE A 196 -7.58 -5.01 3.03
N ARG A 197 -6.40 -4.60 2.56
CA ARG A 197 -5.62 -5.33 1.55
C ARG A 197 -5.07 -6.68 2.06
N LEU A 198 -4.58 -6.74 3.30
CA LEU A 198 -4.18 -8.01 3.94
C LEU A 198 -5.38 -8.94 4.14
N ILE A 199 -6.46 -8.42 4.75
CA ILE A 199 -7.69 -9.17 5.00
C ILE A 199 -8.28 -9.71 3.69
N ARG A 200 -8.26 -8.93 2.61
CA ARG A 200 -8.63 -9.38 1.26
C ARG A 200 -7.79 -10.57 0.79
N PHE A 201 -6.46 -10.52 0.97
CA PHE A 201 -5.57 -11.61 0.57
C PHE A 201 -5.86 -12.91 1.35
N PHE A 202 -6.26 -12.80 2.61
CA PHE A 202 -6.68 -13.93 3.43
C PHE A 202 -8.05 -14.49 3.00
N ILE A 203 -9.06 -13.64 2.83
CA ILE A 203 -10.44 -14.02 2.40
C ILE A 203 -10.45 -14.67 1.02
N GLU A 204 -9.66 -14.14 0.08
CA GLU A 204 -9.49 -14.67 -1.28
C GLU A 204 -8.58 -15.92 -1.31
N GLU A 205 -8.15 -16.44 -0.15
CA GLU A 205 -7.26 -17.60 -0.02
C GLU A 205 -6.01 -17.48 -0.89
N LYS A 206 -5.40 -16.29 -0.91
CA LYS A 206 -4.16 -15.98 -1.66
C LYS A 206 -2.89 -16.19 -0.83
N VAL A 207 -3.08 -16.44 0.46
CA VAL A 207 -2.12 -16.76 1.52
C VAL A 207 -2.86 -17.54 2.60
N GLU A 208 -2.16 -18.37 3.36
CA GLU A 208 -2.71 -19.13 4.49
C GLU A 208 -2.63 -18.34 5.81
N SER A 209 -1.81 -17.29 5.87
CA SER A 209 -1.72 -16.39 7.03
C SER A 209 -1.46 -14.93 6.64
N ILE A 210 -1.73 -14.00 7.57
CA ILE A 210 -1.38 -12.59 7.44
C ILE A 210 -0.64 -12.10 8.68
N TYR A 211 0.38 -11.26 8.49
CA TYR A 211 1.09 -10.65 9.60
C TYR A 211 0.48 -9.30 9.99
N LEU A 212 -0.15 -9.27 11.16
CA LEU A 212 -0.63 -8.08 11.84
C LEU A 212 -0.02 -8.04 13.25
N PRO A 213 0.78 -7.02 13.61
CA PRO A 213 1.37 -6.95 14.94
C PRO A 213 0.31 -6.90 16.04
N ARG A 214 0.42 -7.73 17.09
CA ARG A 214 -0.56 -7.83 18.18
C ARG A 214 -0.94 -6.48 18.81
N TRP A 215 0.04 -5.63 19.08
CA TRP A 215 -0.16 -4.29 19.64
C TRP A 215 -0.97 -3.35 18.71
N TRP A 216 -1.01 -3.62 17.39
CA TRP A 216 -1.83 -2.87 16.44
C TRP A 216 -3.30 -3.27 16.55
N ILE A 217 -3.59 -4.57 16.74
CA ILE A 217 -4.93 -5.08 17.05
C ILE A 217 -5.39 -4.41 18.36
N GLU A 218 -4.61 -4.55 19.43
CA GLU A 218 -4.93 -3.93 20.73
C GLU A 218 -5.10 -2.40 20.68
N ARG A 219 -4.32 -1.69 19.85
CA ARG A 219 -4.51 -0.26 19.63
C ARG A 219 -5.79 0.03 18.86
N ASN A 220 -6.10 -0.71 17.80
CA ASN A 220 -7.35 -0.56 17.07
C ASN A 220 -8.55 -0.84 17.97
N ASN A 221 -8.50 -1.86 18.83
CA ASN A 221 -9.60 -2.18 19.74
C ASN A 221 -9.76 -1.07 20.79
N LYS A 222 -8.66 -0.47 21.29
CA LYS A 222 -8.69 0.72 22.17
C LYS A 222 -9.18 1.99 21.46
N GLU A 223 -8.87 2.16 20.18
CA GLU A 223 -9.31 3.29 19.35
C GLU A 223 -10.77 3.10 18.89
N ALA A 224 -11.25 1.87 18.65
CA ALA A 224 -12.64 1.52 18.32
C ALA A 224 -13.56 1.55 19.55
N LYS A 225 -13.01 1.37 20.75
CA LYS A 225 -13.72 1.67 22.01
C LYS A 225 -13.85 3.18 22.29
N LYS A 226 -13.12 4.04 21.58
CA LYS A 226 -13.16 5.52 21.70
C LYS A 226 -13.87 6.20 20.54
N MET A 227 -13.56 5.82 19.31
CA MET A 227 -14.29 6.12 18.09
C MET A 227 -15.29 4.99 17.89
N SER A 228 -16.59 5.26 18.06
CA SER A 228 -17.63 4.24 18.21
C SER A 228 -17.63 3.07 17.20
N ARG A 229 -17.09 3.24 15.97
CA ARG A 229 -16.64 2.16 15.06
C ARG A 229 -15.39 2.62 14.26
N PRO A 230 -14.46 1.71 13.88
CA PRO A 230 -13.25 2.08 13.17
C PRO A 230 -13.49 2.44 11.69
N LYS A 231 -12.76 3.43 11.18
CA LYS A 231 -12.87 3.87 9.79
C LYS A 231 -12.18 2.90 8.83
N LEU A 232 -12.90 1.88 8.39
CA LEU A 232 -12.54 1.15 7.18
C LEU A 232 -12.75 2.10 6.00
N SER A 233 -11.66 2.49 5.33
CA SER A 233 -11.72 3.46 4.22
C SER A 233 -12.65 3.01 3.10
N SER A 234 -12.92 3.88 2.11
CA SER A 234 -13.72 3.56 0.91
C SER A 234 -13.35 2.25 0.20
N TYR A 235 -12.15 1.71 0.43
CA TYR A 235 -11.75 0.39 -0.05
C TYR A 235 -12.57 -0.77 0.56
N GLY A 236 -13.07 -0.66 1.80
CA GLY A 236 -13.99 -1.63 2.40
C GLY A 236 -15.31 -1.73 1.64
N LEU A 237 -15.91 -0.59 1.30
CA LEU A 237 -17.09 -0.54 0.41
C LEU A 237 -16.79 -1.06 -1.00
N ILE A 238 -15.62 -0.77 -1.57
CA ILE A 238 -15.20 -1.33 -2.86
C ILE A 238 -15.11 -2.87 -2.81
N LEU A 239 -14.63 -3.45 -1.71
CA LEU A 239 -14.64 -4.91 -1.55
C LEU A 239 -16.05 -5.46 -1.31
N ALA A 240 -16.89 -4.74 -0.57
CA ALA A 240 -18.29 -5.12 -0.41
C ALA A 240 -18.98 -5.22 -1.76
N GLU A 241 -18.94 -4.18 -2.60
CA GLU A 241 -19.55 -4.25 -3.94
C GLU A 241 -18.97 -5.38 -4.81
N ARG A 242 -17.66 -5.65 -4.71
CA ARG A 242 -17.04 -6.78 -5.43
C ARG A 242 -17.49 -8.15 -4.94
N TYR A 243 -17.91 -8.27 -3.68
CA TYR A 243 -18.36 -9.53 -3.08
C TYR A 243 -19.90 -9.65 -3.09
N ALA A 244 -20.65 -8.68 -3.62
CA ALA A 244 -22.11 -8.67 -3.65
C ALA A 244 -22.73 -9.91 -4.33
N GLU A 245 -22.03 -10.50 -5.30
CA GLU A 245 -22.45 -11.72 -6.02
C GLU A 245 -21.82 -13.02 -5.47
N PHE A 246 -21.03 -12.94 -4.39
CA PHE A 246 -20.23 -14.05 -3.87
C PHE A 246 -20.54 -14.35 -2.39
N PRO A 247 -21.67 -15.01 -2.07
CA PRO A 247 -22.10 -15.25 -0.68
C PRO A 247 -21.03 -15.88 0.23
N LYS A 248 -20.26 -16.85 -0.28
CA LYS A 248 -19.15 -17.47 0.47
C LYS A 248 -18.06 -16.46 0.87
N LEU A 249 -17.78 -15.45 0.05
CA LEU A 249 -16.81 -14.38 0.37
C LEU A 249 -17.41 -13.34 1.32
N GLN A 250 -18.72 -13.06 1.22
CA GLN A 250 -19.43 -12.20 2.17
C GLN A 250 -19.37 -12.77 3.59
N THR A 251 -19.75 -14.04 3.77
CA THR A 251 -19.72 -14.71 5.09
C THR A 251 -18.31 -14.73 5.67
N LYS A 252 -17.28 -15.05 4.86
CA LYS A 252 -15.88 -15.00 5.28
C LYS A 252 -15.44 -13.59 5.67
N LEU A 253 -15.81 -12.56 4.89
CA LEU A 253 -15.49 -11.17 5.19
C LEU A 253 -16.06 -10.75 6.54
N ILE A 254 -17.34 -10.99 6.80
CA ILE A 254 -17.97 -10.58 8.06
C ILE A 254 -17.41 -11.35 9.26
N LYS A 255 -17.22 -12.66 9.13
CA LYS A 255 -16.56 -13.47 10.16
C LYS A 255 -15.19 -12.90 10.53
N ILE A 256 -14.33 -12.67 9.53
CA ILE A 256 -12.96 -12.18 9.74
C ILE A 256 -12.95 -10.73 10.28
N LEU A 257 -13.83 -9.85 9.79
CA LEU A 257 -13.92 -8.48 10.33
C LEU A 257 -14.41 -8.46 11.79
N ASN A 258 -15.32 -9.36 12.18
CA ASN A 258 -15.76 -9.51 13.57
C ASN A 258 -14.64 -10.12 14.45
N GLU A 259 -13.91 -11.13 13.97
CA GLU A 259 -12.75 -11.73 14.67
C GLU A 259 -11.62 -10.71 14.94
N PHE A 260 -11.44 -9.72 14.05
CA PHE A 260 -10.49 -8.62 14.25
C PHE A 260 -11.08 -7.40 15.00
N GLU A 261 -12.30 -7.48 15.56
CA GLU A 261 -13.03 -6.36 16.20
C GLU A 261 -13.16 -5.11 15.29
N LEU A 262 -13.14 -5.29 13.96
CA LEU A 262 -13.22 -4.20 12.97
C LEU A 262 -14.66 -3.84 12.58
N THR A 263 -15.61 -4.74 12.84
CA THR A 263 -17.05 -4.48 12.82
C THR A 263 -17.71 -5.35 13.89
N ASN A 264 -19.01 -5.15 14.08
CA ASN A 264 -19.86 -5.99 14.91
C ASN A 264 -21.16 -6.35 14.17
N ALA A 265 -21.18 -6.18 12.85
CA ALA A 265 -22.33 -6.47 12.01
C ALA A 265 -22.65 -7.97 12.03
N SER A 266 -23.94 -8.28 12.15
CA SER A 266 -24.47 -9.64 12.10
C SER A 266 -24.33 -10.25 10.70
N ASP A 267 -24.52 -9.43 9.65
CA ASP A 267 -24.43 -9.84 8.26
C ASP A 267 -23.73 -8.81 7.36
N PHE A 268 -23.65 -9.16 6.08
CA PHE A 268 -22.99 -8.36 5.05
C PHE A 268 -23.75 -7.08 4.66
N ASN A 269 -25.08 -7.09 4.73
CA ASN A 269 -25.93 -5.95 4.39
C ASN A 269 -25.90 -4.89 5.50
N GLU A 270 -25.93 -5.32 6.76
CA GLU A 270 -25.73 -4.46 7.93
C GLU A 270 -24.37 -3.76 7.85
N TYR A 271 -23.30 -4.53 7.61
CA TYR A 271 -21.95 -3.99 7.41
C TYR A 271 -21.89 -2.96 6.27
N LYS A 272 -22.44 -3.30 5.09
CA LYS A 272 -22.43 -2.40 3.93
C LYS A 272 -23.13 -1.08 4.25
N LYS A 273 -24.35 -1.15 4.80
CA LYS A 273 -25.16 0.02 5.19
C LYS A 273 -24.46 0.90 6.22
N GLU A 274 -23.82 0.30 7.23
CA GLU A 274 -23.03 1.04 8.22
C GLU A 274 -21.88 1.81 7.56
N GLN A 275 -21.11 1.14 6.70
CA GLN A 275 -19.96 1.74 6.04
C GLN A 275 -20.36 2.83 5.03
N GLU A 276 -21.51 2.71 4.38
CA GLU A 276 -22.09 3.77 3.52
C GLU A 276 -22.44 5.03 4.33
N ILE A 277 -23.09 4.87 5.48
CA ILE A 277 -23.42 5.98 6.41
C ILE A 277 -22.14 6.67 6.90
N LEU A 278 -21.14 5.89 7.31
CA LEU A 278 -19.83 6.42 7.74
C LEU A 278 -19.12 7.14 6.57
N PHE A 279 -19.11 6.55 5.37
CA PHE A 279 -18.52 7.18 4.20
C PHE A 279 -19.19 8.52 3.87
N GLN A 280 -20.52 8.58 3.88
CA GLN A 280 -21.26 9.82 3.61
C GLN A 280 -20.97 10.89 4.67
N LYS A 281 -21.01 10.52 5.95
CA LYS A 281 -20.70 11.41 7.09
C LYS A 281 -19.31 12.05 6.99
N TYR A 282 -18.30 11.30 6.55
CA TYR A 282 -16.91 11.79 6.49
C TYR A 282 -16.46 12.35 5.14
N SER A 283 -17.12 12.00 4.03
CA SER A 283 -16.76 12.49 2.69
C SER A 283 -17.66 13.64 2.19
N GLY A 284 -18.83 13.83 2.81
CA GLY A 284 -19.87 14.74 2.32
C GLY A 284 -20.55 14.28 1.03
N LYS A 285 -20.40 13.01 0.63
CA LYS A 285 -20.90 12.46 -0.64
C LYS A 285 -21.44 11.05 -0.47
N LYS A 286 -22.43 10.66 -1.29
CA LYS A 286 -22.80 9.25 -1.44
C LYS A 286 -21.61 8.47 -1.99
N PHE A 287 -21.50 7.20 -1.61
CA PHE A 287 -20.53 6.30 -2.21
C PHE A 287 -21.01 5.91 -3.62
N GLU A 288 -20.11 5.97 -4.59
CA GLU A 288 -20.34 5.50 -5.95
C GLU A 288 -19.14 4.67 -6.37
N LEU A 289 -19.37 3.44 -6.83
CA LEU A 289 -18.31 2.62 -7.39
C LEU A 289 -17.82 3.30 -8.68
N ALA A 290 -16.53 3.63 -8.73
CA ALA A 290 -15.96 4.29 -9.89
C ALA A 290 -16.13 3.41 -11.15
N LYS A 291 -17.00 3.85 -12.06
CA LYS A 291 -17.23 3.24 -13.39
C LYS A 291 -15.91 2.98 -14.10
N GLU A 292 -15.90 1.99 -14.99
CA GLU A 292 -14.73 1.66 -15.77
C GLU A 292 -14.14 2.90 -16.43
N THR A 293 -12.89 3.14 -16.13
CA THR A 293 -12.22 4.41 -16.41
C THR A 293 -11.08 4.09 -17.34
N SER A 294 -11.13 4.63 -18.56
CA SER A 294 -10.15 4.29 -19.59
C SER A 294 -8.75 4.70 -19.16
N PHE A 295 -7.72 4.02 -19.67
CA PHE A 295 -6.32 4.34 -19.35
C PHE A 295 -6.03 5.84 -19.51
N LYS A 296 -6.47 6.45 -20.63
CA LYS A 296 -6.35 7.88 -20.91
C LYS A 296 -7.02 8.74 -19.83
N GLN A 297 -8.22 8.38 -19.36
CA GLN A 297 -8.91 9.08 -18.27
C GLN A 297 -8.14 8.96 -16.93
N LEU A 298 -7.66 7.76 -16.58
CA LEU A 298 -6.89 7.51 -15.36
C LEU A 298 -5.58 8.32 -15.36
N GLN A 299 -4.80 8.28 -16.44
CA GLN A 299 -3.55 9.05 -16.52
C GLN A 299 -3.79 10.56 -16.49
N THR A 300 -4.86 11.04 -17.13
CA THR A 300 -5.26 12.47 -17.10
C THR A 300 -5.66 12.90 -15.69
N ALA A 301 -6.44 12.09 -14.96
CA ALA A 301 -6.82 12.37 -13.58
C ALA A 301 -5.60 12.40 -12.64
N LEU A 302 -4.65 11.48 -12.84
CA LEU A 302 -3.38 11.44 -12.09
C LEU A 302 -2.52 12.69 -12.36
N LEU A 303 -2.40 13.14 -13.60
CA LEU A 303 -1.69 14.39 -13.93
C LEU A 303 -2.36 15.61 -13.27
N LYS A 304 -3.69 15.77 -13.41
CA LYS A 304 -4.44 16.86 -12.75
C LYS A 304 -4.25 16.86 -11.23
N LYS A 305 -4.15 15.67 -10.59
CA LYS A 305 -3.86 15.54 -9.15
C LYS A 305 -2.42 15.97 -8.82
N GLN A 306 -1.44 15.61 -9.65
CA GLN A 306 -0.03 16.01 -9.48
C GLN A 306 0.17 17.52 -9.69
N GLU A 307 -0.50 18.12 -10.68
CA GLU A 307 -0.48 19.56 -10.92
C GLU A 307 -1.05 20.31 -9.70
N ARG A 308 -2.27 19.98 -9.25
CA ARG A 308 -2.87 20.53 -8.01
C ARG A 308 -2.00 20.39 -6.77
N GLN A 309 -1.26 19.27 -6.60
CA GLN A 309 -0.32 19.10 -5.50
C GLN A 309 0.93 19.97 -5.65
N THR A 310 1.42 20.16 -6.88
CA THR A 310 2.56 21.01 -7.20
C THR A 310 2.22 22.48 -6.98
N ASP A 311 1.02 22.91 -7.38
CA ASP A 311 0.57 24.28 -7.20
C ASP A 311 0.33 24.59 -5.72
N ARG A 312 -0.30 23.70 -4.95
CA ARG A 312 -0.36 23.82 -3.47
C ARG A 312 1.03 23.90 -2.80
N ARG A 313 2.05 23.21 -3.34
CA ARG A 313 3.44 23.33 -2.85
C ARG A 313 4.06 24.67 -3.25
N ARG A 314 3.79 25.18 -4.46
CA ARG A 314 4.22 26.50 -4.93
C ARG A 314 3.57 27.63 -4.15
N GLU A 315 2.27 27.55 -3.87
CA GLU A 315 1.53 28.46 -3.00
C GLU A 315 2.13 28.49 -1.60
N ARG A 316 2.37 27.32 -0.97
CA ARG A 316 3.07 27.24 0.32
C ARG A 316 4.48 27.86 0.26
N LYS A 317 5.21 27.69 -0.84
CA LYS A 317 6.53 28.34 -1.03
C LYS A 317 6.39 29.86 -1.20
N LYS A 318 5.39 30.35 -1.95
CA LYS A 318 5.08 31.78 -2.13
C LYS A 318 4.67 32.45 -0.80
N LEU A 319 3.79 31.81 -0.03
CA LEU A 319 3.37 32.26 1.30
C LEU A 319 4.56 32.35 2.26
N ARG A 320 5.48 31.37 2.21
CA ARG A 320 6.77 31.44 2.93
C ARG A 320 7.66 32.60 2.45
N THR A 321 7.63 33.01 1.18
CA THR A 321 8.45 34.13 0.70
C THR A 321 7.89 35.53 1.04
N VAL A 322 6.58 35.71 1.19
CA VAL A 322 5.98 37.06 1.34
C VAL A 322 6.07 37.65 2.76
N CYS A 323 5.84 36.85 3.81
CA CYS A 323 5.96 37.33 5.18
C CYS A 323 7.28 36.82 5.78
N SER A 324 8.03 37.63 6.55
CA SER A 324 9.09 37.09 7.41
C SER A 324 8.54 36.33 8.65
N HIS A 325 7.23 36.00 8.62
CA HIS A 325 6.42 35.13 9.50
C HIS A 325 6.93 33.66 9.66
N PHE A 326 6.19 32.73 10.33
CA PHE A 326 6.16 31.28 9.97
C PHE A 326 4.83 31.07 9.28
N VAL A 327 4.71 29.85 8.82
CA VAL A 327 3.43 29.22 8.65
C VAL A 327 3.50 27.85 9.32
N GLU A 328 3.41 27.79 10.66
CA GLU A 328 3.31 26.54 11.44
C GLU A 328 2.81 26.82 12.87
N SER A 329 1.83 26.05 13.32
CA SER A 329 1.20 26.14 14.65
C SER A 329 1.10 24.74 15.25
N PHE A 330 1.51 24.58 16.50
CA PHE A 330 1.53 23.30 17.20
C PHE A 330 0.64 23.35 18.45
N THR A 331 -0.13 22.28 18.69
CA THR A 331 -0.95 22.12 19.89
C THR A 331 -0.23 21.19 20.86
N CYS A 332 0.02 21.62 22.09
CA CYS A 332 0.60 20.75 23.10
C CYS A 332 -0.47 19.81 23.68
N THR A 333 -0.41 18.52 23.31
CA THR A 333 -1.37 17.49 23.77
C THR A 333 -1.07 16.91 25.15
N ARG A 334 -0.03 17.40 25.84
CA ARG A 334 0.40 16.93 27.17
C ARG A 334 0.28 17.95 28.30
N CYS A 335 -0.22 19.16 28.03
CA CYS A 335 -0.63 20.10 29.08
C CYS A 335 -2.15 20.05 29.28
N HIS A 336 -2.62 20.15 30.53
CA HIS A 336 -4.05 20.08 30.90
C HIS A 336 -4.97 21.14 30.24
N LYS A 337 -4.43 22.13 29.51
CA LYS A 337 -5.18 23.24 28.90
C LYS A 337 -4.95 23.44 27.38
N GLU A 338 -4.42 22.43 26.67
CA GLU A 338 -4.22 22.44 25.20
C GLU A 338 -3.61 23.74 24.62
N CYS A 339 -2.46 24.17 25.13
CA CYS A 339 -1.81 25.41 24.68
C CYS A 339 -1.48 25.37 23.18
N LYS A 340 -1.80 26.47 22.47
CA LYS A 340 -1.43 26.67 21.06
C LYS A 340 -0.18 27.52 20.98
N ILE A 341 0.88 26.94 20.41
CA ILE A 341 2.14 27.62 20.12
C ILE A 341 2.07 28.08 18.66
N LYS A 342 1.98 29.39 18.45
CA LYS A 342 2.21 30.01 17.14
C LYS A 342 3.67 30.41 17.07
N TYR A 343 4.35 29.82 16.11
CA TYR A 343 5.75 30.02 15.81
C TYR A 343 5.81 31.04 14.66
N CYS A 344 6.85 31.88 14.55
CA CYS A 344 7.10 32.68 13.34
C CYS A 344 8.56 32.73 12.78
N ALA A 345 8.81 32.19 11.56
CA ALA A 345 10.06 31.56 11.06
C ALA A 345 11.17 32.47 10.60
N LYS A 346 10.79 33.45 9.80
CA LYS A 346 11.69 34.13 8.89
C LYS A 346 12.20 35.43 9.53
N CYS A 347 11.86 35.61 10.82
CA CYS A 347 12.60 36.32 11.89
C CYS A 347 12.18 35.91 13.34
N ASN A 348 11.96 34.62 13.60
CA ASN A 348 11.91 33.94 14.93
C ASN A 348 11.04 34.49 16.09
N LYS A 349 10.00 35.32 15.87
CA LYS A 349 9.06 35.67 16.96
C LYS A 349 8.25 34.42 17.39
N ILE A 350 7.83 34.36 18.65
CA ILE A 350 7.03 33.26 19.21
C ILE A 350 5.83 33.88 19.94
N GLU A 351 4.64 33.35 19.69
CA GLU A 351 3.38 33.76 20.32
C GLU A 351 2.72 32.52 20.94
N ILE A 352 2.75 32.44 22.27
CA ILE A 352 2.03 31.40 23.02
C ILE A 352 0.65 31.97 23.37
N VAL A 353 -0.41 31.33 22.89
CA VAL A 353 -1.79 31.81 23.13
C VAL A 353 -2.45 30.94 24.20
N PRO A 354 -2.50 31.40 25.47
CA PRO A 354 -3.25 30.71 26.52
C PRO A 354 -4.75 30.87 26.27
N LYS A 355 -5.50 29.76 26.34
CA LYS A 355 -6.95 29.77 26.20
C LYS A 355 -7.57 30.09 27.56
N GLU A 356 -7.84 31.37 27.80
CA GLU A 356 -8.66 31.91 28.88
C GLU A 356 -8.37 31.40 30.30
N THR A 357 -7.34 31.98 30.94
CA THR A 357 -7.47 32.43 32.33
C THR A 357 -6.40 33.49 32.60
N LYS A 358 -6.80 34.72 32.94
CA LYS A 358 -5.87 35.81 33.27
C LYS A 358 -5.21 35.49 34.62
N THR A 359 -3.90 35.25 34.65
CA THR A 359 -2.91 35.92 35.53
C THR A 359 -1.49 35.36 35.35
N ALA A 360 -0.47 36.24 35.44
CA ALA A 360 0.97 35.96 35.55
C ALA A 360 1.62 34.99 34.53
N ALA A 361 2.10 35.52 33.40
CA ALA A 361 2.72 34.77 32.29
C ALA A 361 4.13 34.16 32.56
N HIS A 362 4.71 34.31 33.76
CA HIS A 362 6.11 33.92 34.02
C HIS A 362 6.33 32.46 34.44
N LEU A 363 5.30 31.75 34.95
CA LEU A 363 5.45 30.37 35.44
C LEU A 363 5.39 29.29 34.34
N TYR A 364 4.82 29.59 33.18
CA TYR A 364 4.66 28.61 32.09
C TYR A 364 5.93 28.39 31.25
N TYR A 365 6.90 29.30 31.31
CA TYR A 365 8.16 29.22 30.55
C TYR A 365 9.05 28.04 30.98
N VAL A 366 8.97 27.62 32.25
CA VAL A 366 9.82 26.55 32.80
C VAL A 366 9.26 25.16 32.45
N PHE A 367 7.95 24.93 32.63
CA PHE A 367 7.35 23.61 32.45
C PHE A 367 7.43 23.04 31.03
N CYS A 368 7.33 23.87 29.98
CA CYS A 368 7.32 23.34 28.61
C CYS A 368 8.72 22.86 28.17
N ASN A 369 9.79 23.55 28.58
CA ASN A 369 11.16 23.11 28.35
C ASN A 369 11.54 21.95 29.29
N GLU A 370 11.21 22.02 30.59
CA GLU A 370 11.50 20.92 31.50
C GLU A 370 10.75 19.62 31.15
N THR A 371 9.52 19.69 30.65
CA THR A 371 8.80 18.48 30.22
C THR A 371 9.46 17.84 29.00
N PHE A 372 10.04 18.63 28.09
CA PHE A 372 10.86 18.09 26.99
C PHE A 372 12.13 17.41 27.53
N ILE A 373 12.81 18.01 28.50
CA ILE A 373 14.07 17.51 29.08
C ILE A 373 13.84 16.30 30.03
N LYS A 374 12.68 16.21 30.70
CA LYS A 374 12.35 15.15 31.67
C LYS A 374 11.51 14.01 31.07
N ALA A 375 10.73 14.23 30.01
CA ALA A 375 9.98 13.15 29.35
C ALA A 375 10.90 12.13 28.65
N ASP A 376 12.06 12.58 28.14
CA ASP A 376 13.14 11.72 27.63
C ASP A 376 13.83 10.88 28.74
N ARG A 377 13.48 11.06 30.03
CA ARG A 377 14.08 10.28 31.14
C ARG A 377 13.08 9.46 31.97
N TYR A 378 11.77 9.60 31.73
CA TYR A 378 10.75 8.85 32.48
C TYR A 378 10.17 7.65 31.69
N TRP A 379 10.25 7.66 30.36
CA TRP A 379 10.00 6.46 29.56
C TRP A 379 11.20 5.49 29.58
N ASP A 380 12.41 6.00 29.87
CA ASP A 380 13.63 5.20 30.11
C ASP A 380 13.70 4.56 31.52
N LYS A 381 12.70 4.77 32.39
CA LYS A 381 12.73 4.33 33.80
C LYS A 381 11.59 3.43 34.28
N GLN A 382 10.68 3.01 33.41
CA GLN A 382 9.85 1.83 33.67
C GLN A 382 9.98 0.86 32.50
N GLY A 383 11.01 0.01 32.59
CA GLY A 383 11.29 -1.06 31.65
C GLY A 383 10.28 -2.20 31.72
N PHE A 384 9.04 -1.95 31.25
CA PHE A 384 8.12 -3.01 30.85
C PHE A 384 8.29 -3.30 29.36
N TYR A 385 9.45 -3.85 29.01
CA TYR A 385 9.47 -4.87 27.99
C TYR A 385 8.84 -6.12 28.64
N PRO A 386 7.66 -6.61 28.18
CA PRO A 386 7.43 -8.04 28.35
C PRO A 386 8.59 -8.74 27.64
N GLU A 387 9.26 -9.63 28.34
CA GLU A 387 10.32 -10.46 27.76
C GLU A 387 9.79 -11.11 26.48
N PHE A 388 10.65 -11.27 25.48
CA PHE A 388 10.32 -12.19 24.40
C PHE A 388 10.02 -13.53 25.06
N PRO A 389 8.87 -14.18 24.78
CA PRO A 389 8.66 -15.52 25.29
C PRO A 389 9.79 -16.39 24.73
N ASP A 390 10.66 -16.84 25.63
CA ASP A 390 11.55 -17.95 25.35
C ASP A 390 10.72 -19.15 24.85
N LYS A 391 11.38 -20.02 24.09
CA LYS A 391 10.73 -21.19 23.46
C LYS A 391 9.90 -21.95 24.49
N ALA A 392 8.59 -22.01 24.26
CA ALA A 392 7.68 -22.89 24.98
C ALA A 392 6.93 -23.76 23.98
N GLY A 393 7.11 -25.08 24.12
CA GLY A 393 6.26 -26.17 23.61
C GLY A 393 5.74 -26.07 22.18
#